data_AF-A0A847PST1-F1
#
_entry.id   AF-A0A847PST1-F1
#
_cell.length_a   1.000
_cell.length_b   1.000
_cell.length_c   1.000
_cell.angle_alpha   90.00
_cell.angle_beta   90.00
_cell.angle_gamma   90.00
#
_symmetry.space_group_name_H-M   'P 1'
#
loop_
_entity.id
_entity.type
_entity.pdbx_description
1 polymer ?
#
loop_
_entity_poly.entity_id
_entity_poly.type
_entity_poly.pdbx_seq_one_letter_code
_entity_poly.pdbx_strand_id
1 'polypeptide(L)' 'MIEHWIEHNESHIKSFKEWAQKAKKDGFLEASEDILEAASKIEEANEYLNKGKQGLFHLREKM' A
#
# COMPACT_ATOMS: atom_id res chain seq x y z
N MET A 1 5.36 -4.03 15.01
CA MET A 1 5.35 -2.61 14.54
C MET A 1 5.36 -2.54 13.03
N ILE A 2 6.24 -3.29 12.34
CA ILE A 2 6.25 -3.35 10.87
C ILE A 2 4.95 -3.97 10.30
N GLU A 3 4.36 -4.93 11.02
CA GLU A 3 3.06 -5.53 10.71
C GLU A 3 1.95 -4.48 10.72
N HIS A 4 1.91 -3.63 11.75
CA HIS A 4 0.92 -2.55 11.86
C HIS A 4 1.04 -1.53 10.73
N TRP A 5 2.25 -1.24 10.25
CA TRP A 5 2.42 -0.36 9.08
C TRP A 5 1.93 -1.02 7.79
N ILE A 6 2.16 -2.32 7.61
CA ILE A 6 1.63 -3.07 6.46
C ILE A 6 0.10 -3.06 6.47
N GLU A 7 -0.53 -3.37 7.61
CA GLU A 7 -1.99 -3.36 7.79
C GLU A 7 -2.58 -1.95 7.58
N HIS A 8 -1.91 -0.91 8.07
CA HIS A 8 -2.36 0.46 7.88
C HIS A 8 -2.30 0.90 6.41
N ASN A 9 -1.23 0.51 5.72
CA ASN A 9 -1.08 0.75 4.29
C ASN A 9 -2.18 0.06 3.46
N GLU A 10 -2.58 -1.17 3.81
CA GLU A 10 -3.71 -1.86 3.17
C GLU A 10 -5.03 -1.08 3.31
N SER A 11 -5.24 -0.43 4.47
CA SER A 11 -6.39 0.45 4.69
C SER A 11 -6.35 1.68 3.79
N HIS A 12 -5.18 2.32 3.64
CA HIS A 12 -4.99 3.45 2.72
C HIS A 12 -5.21 3.07 1.26
N ILE A 13 -4.64 1.95 0.82
CA ILE A 13 -4.81 1.42 -0.55
C ILE A 13 -6.30 1.26 -0.89
N LYS A 14 -7.08 0.68 0.02
CA LYS A 14 -8.52 0.52 -0.16
C LYS A 14 -9.22 1.87 -0.33
N SER A 15 -8.97 2.82 0.57
CA SER A 15 -9.56 4.16 0.50
C SER A 15 -9.14 4.92 -0.77
N PHE A 16 -7.90 4.79 -1.22
CA PHE A 16 -7.42 5.42 -2.44
C PHE A 16 -8.16 4.86 -3.67
N LYS A 17 -8.30 3.53 -3.76
CA LYS A 17 -9.05 2.89 -4.85
C LYS A 17 -10.52 3.34 -4.87
N GLU A 18 -11.17 3.49 -3.72
CA GLU A 18 -12.53 4.03 -3.61
C GLU A 18 -12.62 5.48 -4.12
N TRP A 19 -11.66 6.34 -3.75
CA TRP A 19 -11.60 7.73 -4.21
C TRP A 19 -11.28 7.85 -5.70
N ALA A 20 -10.38 7.03 -6.23
CA ALA A 20 -10.10 6.97 -7.66
C ALA A 20 -11.36 6.61 -8.45
N GLN A 21 -12.11 5.59 -8.00
CA GLN A 21 -13.39 5.22 -8.62
C GLN A 21 -14.40 6.37 -8.62
N LYS A 22 -14.48 7.12 -7.53
CA LYS A 22 -15.33 8.32 -7.45
C LYS A 22 -14.87 9.41 -8.43
N ALA A 23 -13.58 9.73 -8.45
CA ALA A 23 -13.00 10.71 -9.38
C ALA A 23 -13.29 10.33 -10.85
N LYS A 24 -13.09 9.06 -11.19
CA LYS A 24 -13.40 8.51 -12.52
C LYS A 24 -14.88 8.65 -12.87
N LYS A 25 -15.79 8.35 -11.94
CA LYS A 25 -17.24 8.47 -12.14
C LYS A 25 -17.67 9.92 -12.40
N ASP A 26 -16.99 10.86 -11.74
CA ASP A 26 -17.27 12.29 -11.86
C ASP A 26 -16.55 12.95 -13.06
N GLY A 27 -15.82 12.17 -13.87
CA GLY A 27 -15.17 12.61 -15.10
C GLY A 27 -13.73 13.12 -14.93
N PHE A 28 -13.17 13.06 -13.71
CA PHE A 28 -11.79 13.45 -13.42
C PHE A 28 -10.83 12.27 -13.65
N LEU A 29 -10.54 11.98 -14.92
CA LEU A 29 -9.75 10.80 -15.31
C LEU A 29 -8.30 10.89 -14.83
N GLU A 30 -7.62 12.03 -15.04
CA GLU A 30 -6.23 12.22 -14.62
C GLU A 30 -6.08 12.11 -13.10
N ALA A 31 -6.99 12.73 -12.34
CA ALA A 31 -6.99 12.61 -10.88
C ALA A 31 -7.23 11.16 -10.42
N SER A 32 -8.10 10.41 -11.12
CA SER A 32 -8.27 8.98 -10.83
C SER A 32 -6.99 8.19 -11.08
N GLU A 33 -6.24 8.49 -12.15
CA GLU A 33 -4.99 7.82 -12.48
C GLU A 33 -3.91 8.12 -11.44
N ASP A 34 -3.76 9.39 -11.04
CA ASP A 34 -2.80 9.80 -10.01
C ASP A 34 -3.08 9.12 -8.66
N ILE A 35 -4.35 9.01 -8.26
CA ILE A 35 -4.75 8.33 -7.02
C ILE A 35 -4.49 6.82 -7.09
N LEU A 36 -4.69 6.19 -8.26
CA LEU A 36 -4.35 4.78 -8.47
C LEU A 36 -2.84 4.55 -8.42
N GLU A 37 -2.04 5.45 -8.98
CA GLU A 37 -0.59 5.37 -8.89
C GLU A 37 -0.13 5.52 -7.43
N ALA A 38 -0.74 6.41 -6.65
CA ALA A 38 -0.46 6.51 -5.22
C ALA A 38 -0.76 5.20 -4.47
N ALA A 39 -1.86 4.51 -4.81
CA ALA A 39 -2.16 3.19 -4.24
C ALA A 39 -1.10 2.14 -4.64
N SER A 40 -0.67 2.13 -5.90
CA SER A 40 0.39 1.25 -6.41
C SER A 40 1.72 1.46 -5.67
N LYS A 41 2.10 2.71 -5.39
CA LYS A 41 3.33 3.00 -4.61
C LYS A 41 3.25 2.52 -3.16
N ILE A 42 2.07 2.56 -2.54
CA ILE A 42 1.89 2.00 -1.19
C ILE A 42 1.93 0.47 -1.22
N GLU A 43 1.39 -0.17 -2.26
CA GLU A 43 1.52 -1.63 -2.47
C GLU A 43 3.00 -2.02 -2.59
N GLU A 44 3.79 -1.29 -3.40
CA GLU A 44 5.24 -1.49 -3.52
C GLU A 44 5.95 -1.31 -2.17
N ALA A 45 5.59 -0.28 -1.40
CA ALA A 45 6.13 -0.10 -0.05
C ALA A 45 5.85 -1.32 0.85
N ASN A 46 4.64 -1.90 0.77
CA ASN A 46 4.28 -3.12 1.52
C ASN A 46 5.10 -4.34 1.10
N GLU A 47 5.50 -4.46 -0.18
CA GLU A 47 6.40 -5.53 -0.61
C GLU A 47 7.76 -5.43 0.09
N TYR A 48 8.34 -4.23 0.14
CA TYR A 48 9.62 -4.01 0.83
C TYR A 48 9.52 -4.16 2.34
N LEU A 49 8.42 -3.70 2.96
CA LEU A 49 8.17 -3.93 4.38
C LEU A 49 8.03 -5.42 4.70
N ASN A 50 7.37 -6.20 3.84
CA ASN A 50 7.30 -7.65 4.01
C ASN A 50 8.68 -8.33 3.87
N LYS A 51 9.52 -7.91 2.92
CA LYS A 51 10.92 -8.38 2.83
C LYS A 51 11.71 -8.04 4.09
N GLY A 52 11.58 -6.81 4.60
CA GLY A 52 12.21 -6.38 5.85
C GLY A 52 11.74 -7.21 7.06
N LYS A 53 10.43 -7.46 7.15
CA LYS A 53 9.81 -8.32 8.17
C LYS A 53 10.39 -9.74 8.14
N GLN A 54 10.49 -10.36 6.96
CA GLN A 54 11.09 -11.69 6.80
C GLN A 54 12.56 -11.70 7.22
N GLY A 55 13.34 -10.68 6.83
CA GLY A 55 14.75 -10.57 7.24
C GLY A 55 14.92 -10.48 8.75
N LEU A 56 14.09 -9.69 9.44
CA LEU A 56 14.13 -9.54 10.90
C LEU A 56 13.81 -10.85 11.63
N PHE A 57 12.82 -11.62 11.17
CA PHE A 57 12.42 -12.85 11.84
C PHE A 57 13.26 -14.06 11.46
N HIS A 58 13.78 -14.13 10.24
CA HIS A 58 14.75 -15.17 9.83
C HIS A 58 16.07 -15.05 10.61
N LEU A 59 16.48 -13.83 10.96
CA LEU A 59 17.63 -13.61 11.85
C LEU A 59 17.35 -14.04 13.30
N ARG A 60 16.09 -13.95 13.75
CA ARG A 60 15.70 -14.33 15.11
C ARG A 60 15.65 -15.85 15.33
N GLU A 61 15.37 -16.63 14.29
CA GLU A 61 15.35 -18.10 14.37
C GLU A 61 16.74 -18.75 14.25
N LYS A 62 17.75 -17.98 13.79
CA LYS A 62 19.15 -18.44 13.65
C LYS A 62 20.06 -18.08 14.83
N MET A 63 19.57 -17.29 15.78
CA MET A 63 20.25 -16.98 17.06
C MET A 63 19.73 -17.90 18.16
#